data_AF-A0A8X6S3B9-F1
#
_entry.id   AF-A0A8X6S3B9-F1
#
_cell.length_a   1.000
_cell.length_b   1.000
_cell.length_c   1.000
_cell.angle_alpha   90.00
_cell.angle_beta   90.00
_cell.angle_gamma   90.00
#
_symmetry.space_group_name_H-M   'P 1'
#
loop_
_entity.id
_entity.type
_entity.pdbx_description
1 polymer ?
#
loop_
_entity_poly.entity_id
_entity_poly.type
_entity_poly.pdbx_seq_one_letter_code
_entity_poly.pdbx_strand_id
1 'polypeptide(L)'
;MRICDRWMQEATTDQRGRSHSPQCTTSCEDREICVRVTIRRRLQPSDLSARRQVLDIPLTQNVRRLRRQWCDERRMWVAEWKEVVLTDESRIGLQHHDAGIRVWRHRGDRMLNSCVMHHHTGPAPCLRFEPSITKDPPCRAELKRPPVGVVW
;
A
#
# COMPACT_ATOMS: atom_id res chain seq x y z
N MET A 1 27.94 -18.80 9.71
CA MET A 1 27.51 -20.20 9.48
C MET A 1 26.12 -20.17 8.86
N ARG A 2 25.91 -20.85 7.71
CA ARG A 2 24.69 -20.69 6.88
C ARG A 2 23.63 -21.72 7.31
N ILE A 3 22.36 -21.29 7.33
CA ILE A 3 21.18 -22.08 7.77
C ILE A 3 20.96 -23.37 6.93
N CYS A 4 21.56 -23.43 5.74
CA CYS A 4 21.44 -24.57 4.82
C CYS A 4 22.06 -25.87 5.36
N ASP A 5 23.11 -25.78 6.19
CA ASP A 5 23.91 -26.96 6.56
C ASP A 5 23.19 -27.88 7.56
N ARG A 6 22.22 -27.32 8.33
CA ARG A 6 21.43 -28.06 9.32
C ARG A 6 20.29 -28.87 8.70
N TRP A 7 19.72 -28.39 7.58
CA TRP A 7 18.54 -29.00 6.97
C TRP A 7 18.83 -30.35 6.27
N MET A 8 20.07 -30.60 5.86
CA MET A 8 20.42 -31.86 5.19
C MET A 8 20.52 -33.07 6.13
N GLN A 9 20.67 -32.87 7.45
CA GLN A 9 20.88 -33.98 8.39
C GLN A 9 19.58 -34.56 8.96
N GLU A 10 18.46 -33.83 8.89
CA GLU A 10 17.17 -34.22 9.51
C GLU A 10 16.21 -34.94 8.53
N ALA A 11 16.60 -35.14 7.26
CA ALA A 11 15.71 -35.66 6.21
C ALA A 11 15.59 -37.20 6.14
N THR A 12 16.31 -37.97 6.96
CA THR A 12 16.48 -39.42 6.76
C THR A 12 15.55 -40.31 7.58
N THR A 13 14.61 -39.76 8.35
CA THR A 13 13.75 -40.58 9.22
C THR A 13 12.34 -40.03 9.32
N ASP A 14 11.51 -40.33 8.31
CA ASP A 14 10.05 -40.30 8.50
C ASP A 14 9.43 -41.54 7.85
N GLN A 15 9.29 -42.59 8.66
CA GLN A 15 8.43 -43.73 8.35
C GLN A 15 7.11 -43.53 9.09
N ARG A 16 6.10 -42.95 8.42
CA ARG A 16 4.71 -43.04 8.86
C ARG A 16 3.77 -43.34 7.69
N GLY A 17 3.07 -44.46 7.82
CA GLY A 17 2.12 -45.00 6.85
C GLY A 17 0.94 -44.06 6.61
N ARG A 18 0.52 -43.97 5.35
CA ARG A 18 -0.66 -43.23 4.90
C ARG A 18 -1.88 -44.13 4.97
N SER A 19 -2.88 -43.75 5.76
CA SER A 19 -4.13 -44.52 5.92
C SER A 19 -5.36 -43.71 5.48
N HIS A 20 -5.32 -42.99 4.36
CA HIS A 20 -6.54 -42.43 3.75
C HIS A 20 -6.39 -42.34 2.22
N SER A 21 -7.37 -42.89 1.49
CA SER A 21 -7.48 -42.77 0.04
C SER A 21 -7.88 -41.34 -0.35
N PRO A 22 -7.11 -40.63 -1.19
CA PRO A 22 -7.47 -39.28 -1.61
C PRO A 22 -8.63 -39.30 -2.61
N GLN A 23 -9.55 -38.35 -2.45
CA GLN A 23 -10.53 -38.01 -3.47
C GLN A 23 -9.80 -37.50 -4.72
N CYS A 24 -10.26 -37.90 -5.91
CA CYS A 24 -9.58 -37.64 -7.18
C CYS A 24 -9.45 -36.14 -7.47
N THR A 25 -8.27 -35.62 -7.21
CA THR A 25 -7.70 -34.38 -7.76
C THR A 25 -6.65 -34.76 -8.79
N THR A 26 -6.42 -33.94 -9.81
CA THR A 26 -5.34 -34.24 -10.76
C THR A 26 -3.99 -34.16 -10.02
N SER A 27 -3.00 -34.98 -10.40
CA SER A 27 -1.73 -35.05 -9.63
C SER A 27 -0.98 -33.69 -9.57
N CYS A 28 -1.28 -32.78 -10.49
CA CYS A 28 -0.80 -31.40 -10.50
C CYS A 28 -1.45 -30.55 -9.39
N GLU A 29 -2.77 -30.62 -9.25
CA GLU A 29 -3.54 -29.91 -8.21
C GLU A 29 -3.17 -30.41 -6.81
N ASP A 30 -2.98 -31.72 -6.65
CA ASP A 30 -2.51 -32.33 -5.40
C ASP A 30 -1.13 -31.80 -4.97
N ARG A 31 -0.23 -31.64 -5.94
CA ARG A 31 1.12 -31.12 -5.68
C ARG A 31 1.07 -29.66 -5.25
N GLU A 32 0.24 -28.82 -5.88
CA GLU A 32 0.10 -27.42 -5.52
C GLU A 32 -0.53 -27.23 -4.12
N ILE A 33 -1.59 -28.00 -3.82
CA ILE A 33 -2.25 -27.98 -2.50
C ILE A 33 -1.27 -28.43 -1.42
N CYS A 34 -0.51 -29.51 -1.66
CA CYS A 34 0.47 -30.04 -0.72
C CYS A 34 1.59 -29.03 -0.43
N VAL A 35 2.12 -28.35 -1.45
CA VAL A 35 3.16 -27.32 -1.28
C VAL A 35 2.64 -26.13 -0.47
N ARG A 36 1.44 -25.61 -0.77
CA ARG A 36 0.87 -24.47 -0.05
C ARG A 36 0.59 -24.77 1.42
N VAL A 37 0.06 -25.95 1.73
CA VAL A 37 -0.19 -26.39 3.10
C VAL A 37 1.13 -26.56 3.86
N THR A 38 2.14 -27.15 3.22
CA THR A 38 3.46 -27.36 3.82
C THR A 38 4.16 -26.04 4.12
N ILE A 39 4.13 -25.07 3.19
CA ILE A 39 4.71 -23.74 3.39
C ILE A 39 4.04 -23.03 4.57
N ARG A 40 2.69 -23.02 4.64
CA ARG A 40 1.97 -22.37 5.75
C ARG A 40 2.32 -22.97 7.10
N ARG A 41 2.34 -24.31 7.21
CA ARG A 41 2.70 -25.01 8.46
C ARG A 41 4.12 -24.70 8.92
N ARG A 42 5.06 -24.51 7.99
CA ARG A 42 6.45 -24.15 8.31
C ARG A 42 6.61 -22.68 8.73
N LEU A 43 5.78 -21.77 8.21
CA LEU A 43 5.85 -20.34 8.53
C LEU A 43 5.09 -19.96 9.82
N GLN A 44 4.06 -20.72 10.19
CA GLN A 44 3.23 -20.46 11.38
C GLN A 44 4.02 -20.38 12.70
N PRO A 45 4.93 -21.32 13.04
CA PRO A 45 5.68 -21.26 14.30
C PRO A 45 6.60 -20.05 14.40
N SER A 46 7.03 -19.50 13.26
CA SER A 46 7.93 -18.35 13.18
C SER A 46 7.19 -17.01 13.09
N ASP A 47 5.86 -16.99 13.20
CA ASP A 47 4.99 -15.82 13.05
C ASP A 47 5.25 -15.02 11.75
N LEU A 48 5.62 -15.73 10.69
CA LEU A 48 5.91 -15.12 9.40
C LEU A 48 4.64 -15.05 8.55
N SER A 49 4.26 -13.83 8.18
CA SER A 49 3.11 -13.55 7.32
C SER A 49 3.55 -12.81 6.06
N ALA A 50 2.86 -13.07 4.95
CA ALA A 50 3.08 -12.30 3.74
C ALA A 50 2.49 -10.89 3.91
N ARG A 51 3.27 -9.86 3.58
CA ARG A 51 2.81 -8.47 3.47
C ARG A 51 3.01 -7.99 2.05
N ARG A 52 2.08 -7.14 1.58
CA ARG A 52 2.28 -6.42 0.32
C ARG A 52 3.41 -5.42 0.52
N GLN A 53 4.38 -5.41 -0.39
CA GLN A 53 5.44 -4.41 -0.38
C GLN A 53 4.84 -3.00 -0.51
N VAL A 54 5.43 -2.02 0.18
CA VAL A 54 5.08 -0.62 -0.02
C VAL A 54 5.57 -0.22 -1.41
N LEU A 55 4.66 0.35 -2.22
CA LEU A 55 5.03 0.97 -3.49
C LEU A 55 5.56 2.36 -3.18
N ASP A 56 6.88 2.52 -3.20
CA ASP A 56 7.54 3.81 -2.98
C ASP A 56 8.01 4.40 -4.30
N ILE A 57 7.98 5.73 -4.41
CA ILE A 57 8.51 6.45 -5.57
C ILE A 57 10.02 6.57 -5.37
N PRO A 58 10.85 5.93 -6.22
CA PRO A 58 12.29 5.92 -6.01
C PRO A 58 12.86 7.33 -6.13
N LEU A 59 13.26 7.93 -5.00
CA LEU A 59 13.94 9.21 -4.98
C LEU A 59 15.40 9.05 -5.42
N THR A 60 15.90 9.95 -6.25
CA THR A 60 17.33 10.04 -6.56
C THR A 60 18.13 10.45 -5.31
N GLN A 61 19.42 10.10 -5.27
CA GLN A 61 20.28 10.39 -4.11
C GLN A 61 20.34 11.91 -3.80
N ASN A 62 20.39 12.75 -4.84
CA ASN A 62 20.40 14.20 -4.70
C ASN A 62 19.10 14.73 -4.06
N VAL A 63 17.95 14.23 -4.50
CA VAL A 63 16.65 14.61 -3.93
C VAL A 63 16.56 14.22 -2.46
N ARG A 64 17.08 13.05 -2.07
CA ARG A 64 17.12 12.64 -0.65
C ARG A 64 17.99 13.58 0.18
N ARG A 65 19.17 13.96 -0.33
CA ARG A 65 20.09 14.89 0.35
C ARG A 65 19.43 16.26 0.56
N LEU A 66 18.83 16.82 -0.49
CA LEU A 66 18.17 18.12 -0.42
C LEU A 66 16.98 18.11 0.55
N ARG A 67 16.13 17.08 0.48
CA ARG A 67 15.02 16.92 1.43
C ARG A 67 15.50 16.83 2.87
N ARG A 68 16.56 16.05 3.12
CA ARG A 68 17.15 15.94 4.47
C ARG A 68 17.71 17.28 4.95
N GLN A 69 18.49 17.96 4.13
CA GLN A 69 19.05 19.27 4.47
C GLN A 69 17.93 20.28 4.80
N TRP A 70 16.88 20.33 3.98
CA TRP A 70 15.73 21.20 4.21
C TRP A 70 15.04 20.93 5.56
N CYS A 71 14.88 19.65 5.92
CA CYS A 71 14.33 19.24 7.21
C CYS A 71 15.26 19.60 8.38
N ASP A 72 16.57 19.37 8.22
CA ASP A 72 17.56 19.64 9.27
C ASP A 72 17.65 21.15 9.57
N GLU A 73 17.62 22.00 8.53
CA GLU A 73 17.60 23.47 8.66
C GLU A 73 16.36 23.99 9.41
N ARG A 74 15.21 23.33 9.25
CA ARG A 74 13.91 23.78 9.79
C ARG A 74 13.44 22.95 10.98
N ARG A 75 14.31 22.09 11.50
CA ARG A 75 13.99 21.16 12.59
C ARG A 75 13.52 21.86 13.87
N MET A 76 14.05 23.06 14.13
CA MET A 76 13.73 23.86 15.32
C MET A 76 12.71 24.97 15.06
N TRP A 77 12.12 25.04 13.86
CA TRP A 77 11.07 26.02 13.57
C TRP A 77 9.82 25.73 14.39
N VAL A 78 9.29 26.74 15.07
CA VAL A 78 8.07 26.65 15.88
C VAL A 78 7.15 27.83 15.59
N ALA A 79 7.68 29.05 15.70
CA ALA A 79 6.93 30.28 15.43
C ALA A 79 6.86 30.58 13.93
N GLU A 80 7.93 30.27 13.21
CA GLU A 80 8.13 30.51 11.78
C GLU A 80 7.10 29.77 10.93
N TRP A 81 6.61 28.60 11.40
CA TRP A 81 5.53 27.87 10.72
C TRP A 81 4.23 28.64 10.60
N LYS A 82 4.02 29.73 11.37
CA LYS A 82 2.83 30.58 11.25
C LYS A 82 2.86 31.46 10.01
N GLU A 83 4.05 31.81 9.53
CA GLU A 83 4.23 32.69 8.37
C GLU A 83 4.23 31.90 7.05
N VAL A 84 4.42 30.59 7.12
CA VAL A 84 4.43 29.72 5.93
C VAL A 84 3.01 29.52 5.41
N VAL A 85 2.79 29.95 4.17
CA VAL A 85 1.60 29.62 3.39
C VAL A 85 1.91 28.39 2.53
N LEU A 86 1.15 27.31 2.74
CA LEU A 86 1.26 26.12 1.90
C LEU A 86 0.24 26.20 0.77
N THR A 87 0.72 26.04 -0.46
CA THR A 87 -0.10 25.96 -1.67
C THR A 87 0.21 24.66 -2.40
N ASP A 88 -0.83 23.98 -2.89
CA ASP A 88 -0.69 22.77 -3.70
C ASP A 88 -1.76 22.75 -4.78
N GLU A 89 -1.53 22.04 -5.88
CA GLU A 89 -2.56 21.78 -6.89
C GLU A 89 -3.27 20.47 -6.57
N SER A 90 -4.50 20.56 -6.07
CA SER A 90 -5.28 19.38 -5.73
C SER A 90 -6.39 19.11 -6.74
N ARG A 91 -6.67 17.83 -6.97
CA ARG A 91 -7.79 17.36 -7.79
C ARG A 91 -8.74 16.52 -6.96
N ILE A 92 -10.02 16.87 -6.94
CA ILE A 92 -11.08 16.06 -6.33
C ILE A 92 -11.85 15.38 -7.46
N GLY A 93 -11.90 14.05 -7.43
CA GLY A 93 -12.76 13.26 -8.31
C GLY A 93 -14.22 13.41 -7.91
N LEU A 94 -15.10 13.67 -8.89
CA LEU A 94 -16.55 13.78 -8.66
C LEU A 94 -17.24 12.40 -8.65
N GLN A 95 -16.54 11.36 -9.09
CA GLN A 95 -17.00 9.98 -9.10
C GLN A 95 -16.09 9.12 -8.21
N HIS A 96 -16.62 7.98 -7.76
CA HIS A 96 -15.85 7.03 -6.93
C HIS A 96 -14.59 6.59 -7.68
N HIS A 97 -13.45 6.65 -7.00
CA HIS A 97 -12.19 6.10 -7.49
C HIS A 97 -12.35 4.60 -7.82
N ASP A 98 -11.60 4.12 -8.82
CA ASP A 98 -11.53 2.71 -9.26
C ASP A 98 -11.08 1.70 -8.18
N ALA A 99 -10.94 2.15 -6.93
CA ALA A 99 -10.65 1.29 -5.81
C ALA A 99 -11.86 0.39 -5.54
N GLY A 100 -11.71 -0.90 -5.85
CA GLY A 100 -12.74 -1.91 -5.59
C GLY A 100 -13.27 -1.84 -4.16
N ILE A 101 -14.59 -1.80 -4.02
CA ILE A 101 -15.27 -1.78 -2.73
C ILE A 101 -15.07 -3.12 -2.04
N ARG A 102 -14.67 -3.11 -0.76
CA ARG A 102 -14.59 -4.34 0.05
C ARG A 102 -15.99 -4.74 0.49
N VAL A 103 -16.37 -5.99 0.18
CA VAL A 103 -17.68 -6.55 0.51
C VAL A 103 -17.50 -7.89 1.22
N TRP A 104 -18.22 -8.10 2.33
CA TRP A 104 -18.29 -9.40 3.02
C TRP A 104 -19.22 -10.35 2.27
N ARG A 105 -18.80 -11.60 2.07
CA ARG A 105 -19.54 -12.60 1.27
C ARG A 105 -19.38 -14.01 1.82
N HIS A 106 -20.30 -14.89 1.47
CA HIS A 106 -20.12 -16.31 1.71
C HIS A 106 -19.09 -16.91 0.74
N ARG A 107 -18.53 -18.06 1.12
CA ARG A 107 -17.52 -18.75 0.32
C ARG A 107 -18.18 -19.29 -0.96
N GLY A 108 -17.77 -18.78 -2.12
CA GLY A 108 -18.30 -19.18 -3.43
C GLY A 108 -18.89 -18.00 -4.22
N ASP A 109 -19.34 -16.95 -3.53
CA ASP A 109 -20.06 -15.82 -4.13
C ASP A 109 -19.18 -14.83 -4.91
N ARG A 110 -17.88 -15.13 -5.05
CA ARG A 110 -16.89 -14.19 -5.61
C ARG A 110 -17.24 -13.80 -7.06
N MET A 111 -17.77 -14.74 -7.84
CA MET A 111 -18.01 -14.58 -9.28
C MET A 111 -19.49 -14.50 -9.65
N LEU A 112 -20.38 -14.33 -8.67
CA LEU A 112 -21.80 -14.09 -8.98
C LEU A 112 -21.96 -12.74 -9.65
N ASN A 113 -22.78 -12.67 -10.71
CA ASN A 113 -23.04 -11.44 -11.46
C ASN A 113 -23.64 -10.33 -10.57
N SER A 114 -24.47 -10.70 -9.58
CA SER A 114 -24.98 -9.77 -8.55
C SER A 114 -23.88 -9.16 -7.68
N CYS A 115 -22.68 -9.72 -7.74
CA CYS A 115 -21.56 -9.41 -6.88
C CYS A 115 -20.33 -8.92 -7.69
N VAL A 116 -20.48 -8.69 -9.00
CA VAL A 116 -19.46 -8.11 -9.88
C VAL A 116 -20.03 -6.81 -10.46
N MET A 117 -19.38 -5.69 -10.16
CA MET A 117 -19.74 -4.40 -10.74
C MET A 117 -18.71 -4.06 -11.83
N HIS A 118 -19.19 -3.75 -13.03
CA HIS A 118 -18.33 -3.27 -14.10
C HIS A 118 -17.96 -1.82 -13.85
N HIS A 119 -16.66 -1.52 -13.92
CA HIS A 119 -16.17 -0.15 -13.84
C HIS A 119 -16.37 0.55 -15.18
N HIS A 120 -16.64 1.85 -15.13
CA HIS A 120 -16.69 2.70 -16.32
C HIS A 120 -15.25 3.00 -16.77
N THR A 121 -14.87 2.54 -17.95
CA THR A 121 -13.53 2.80 -18.52
C THR A 121 -13.52 4.16 -19.22
N GLY A 122 -13.53 5.25 -18.45
CA GLY A 122 -13.53 6.61 -19.00
C GLY A 122 -12.90 7.62 -18.04
N PRO A 123 -12.42 8.78 -18.53
CA PRO A 123 -11.90 9.82 -17.67
C PRO A 123 -12.99 10.27 -16.68
N ALA A 124 -12.75 10.04 -15.39
CA ALA A 124 -13.66 10.52 -14.35
C ALA A 124 -13.59 12.06 -14.29
N PRO A 125 -14.74 12.76 -14.25
CA PRO A 125 -14.73 14.20 -14.08
C PRO A 125 -14.09 14.58 -12.74
N CYS A 126 -13.21 15.59 -12.77
CA CYS A 126 -12.52 16.09 -11.59
C CYS A 126 -12.52 17.61 -11.53
N LEU A 127 -12.59 18.15 -10.32
CA LEU A 127 -12.38 19.56 -10.05
C LEU A 127 -10.93 19.79 -9.67
N ARG A 128 -10.30 20.81 -10.27
CA ARG A 128 -8.98 21.29 -9.88
C ARG A 128 -9.13 22.56 -9.04
N PHE A 129 -8.37 22.65 -7.96
CA PHE A 129 -8.32 23.83 -7.12
C PHE A 129 -6.92 23.96 -6.52
N GLU A 130 -6.55 25.19 -6.19
CA GLU A 130 -5.28 25.55 -5.57
C GLU A 130 -5.55 26.14 -4.18
N PRO A 131 -5.71 25.29 -3.15
CA PRO A 131 -5.90 25.78 -1.80
C PRO A 131 -4.62 26.45 -1.29
N SER A 132 -4.78 27.53 -0.53
CA SER A 132 -3.74 28.10 0.31
C SER A 132 -4.12 27.90 1.77
N ILE A 133 -3.21 27.34 2.57
CA ILE A 133 -3.45 27.00 3.97
C ILE A 133 -2.39 27.68 4.84
N THR A 134 -2.84 28.41 5.86
CA THR A 134 -2.00 29.04 6.90
C THR A 134 -2.51 28.62 8.29
N LYS A 135 -1.66 28.69 9.32
CA LYS A 135 -2.08 28.39 10.69
C LYS A 135 -3.09 29.39 11.24
N ASP A 136 -2.92 30.66 10.90
CA ASP A 136 -3.81 31.75 11.28
C ASP A 136 -4.48 32.28 9.99
N PRO A 137 -5.63 31.71 9.56
CA PRO A 137 -6.33 32.22 8.39
C PRO A 137 -6.83 33.64 8.70
N PRO A 138 -6.66 34.62 7.79
CA PRO A 138 -7.21 35.94 8.01
C PRO A 138 -8.72 35.83 8.20
N CYS A 139 -9.20 36.25 9.37
CA CYS A 139 -10.62 36.31 9.67
C CYS A 139 -11.28 37.20 8.60
N ARG A 140 -12.00 36.58 7.65
CA ARG A 140 -12.77 37.24 6.59
C ARG A 140 -11.89 38.10 5.66
N ALA A 141 -11.47 37.50 4.55
CA ALA A 141 -10.66 38.15 3.51
C ALA A 141 -11.28 39.47 3.01
N GLU A 142 -10.68 40.61 3.38
CA GLU A 142 -10.56 41.70 2.41
C GLU A 142 -9.54 41.24 1.36
N LEU A 143 -10.00 41.11 0.11
CA LEU A 143 -9.19 40.80 -1.06
C LEU A 143 -8.15 41.91 -1.30
N LYS A 144 -7.06 41.92 -0.52
CA LYS A 144 -5.82 42.59 -0.91
C LYS A 144 -4.95 41.54 -1.57
N ARG A 145 -4.84 41.62 -2.91
CA ARG A 145 -3.90 40.82 -3.68
C ARG A 145 -2.50 41.02 -3.07
N PRO A 146 -1.79 39.97 -2.63
CA PRO A 146 -0.41 40.14 -2.20
C PRO A 146 0.43 40.59 -3.40
N PRO A 147 1.48 41.42 -3.18
CA PRO A 147 2.38 41.81 -4.25
C PRO A 147 3.08 40.57 -4.78
N VAL A 148 3.16 40.51 -6.11
CA VAL A 148 3.74 39.45 -6.90
C VAL A 148 5.18 39.19 -6.43
N GLY A 149 5.45 38.00 -5.91
CA GLY A 149 6.76 37.54 -5.49
C GLY A 149 6.82 36.03 -5.62
N VAL A 150 7.41 35.57 -6.73
CA VAL A 150 7.59 34.15 -7.07
C VAL A 150 8.87 33.63 -6.40
N VAL A 151 8.78 32.54 -5.63
CA VAL A 151 9.83 31.53 -5.39
C VAL A 151 9.06 30.26 -4.96
N TRP A 152 9.00 29.12 -5.65
CA TRP A 152 9.92 28.39 -6.53
C TRP A 152 9.18 27.84 -7.76
#